data_AF-A0A091UBC1-F1
#
_entry.id   AF-A0A091UBC1-F1
#
_cell.length_a   1.000
_cell.length_b   1.000
_cell.length_c   1.000
_cell.angle_alpha   90.00
_cell.angle_beta   90.00
_cell.angle_gamma   90.00
#
_symmetry.space_group_name_H-M   'P 1'
#
loop_
_entity.id
_entity.type
_entity.pdbx_description
1 polymer ?
#
loop_
_entity_poly.entity_id
_entity_poly.type
_entity_poly.pdbx_seq_one_letter_code
_entity_poly.pdbx_strand_id
1 'polypeptide(L)' 'NGFKLKEGRYRLEIRKKFFTMRVVKHWNRLPREAVEAPSLEAFKVRLDGALGNLI' A
#
# COMPACT_ATOMS: atom_id res chain seq x y z
N ASN A 1 -24.81 -3.77 21.32
CA ASN A 1 -23.79 -4.19 20.32
C ASN A 1 -23.58 -3.25 19.12
N GLY A 2 -24.38 -2.20 18.90
CA GLY A 2 -24.19 -1.28 17.76
C GLY A 2 -23.05 -0.26 17.89
N PHE A 3 -22.63 0.10 19.11
CA PHE A 3 -21.55 1.08 19.35
C PHE A 3 -20.17 0.53 18.94
N LYS A 4 -19.87 -0.74 19.27
CA LYS A 4 -18.61 -1.42 18.90
C LYS A 4 -18.43 -1.57 17.37
N LEU A 5 -19.52 -1.71 16.61
CA LEU A 5 -19.49 -1.76 15.15
C LEU A 5 -19.16 -0.40 14.52
N LYS A 6 -19.70 0.70 15.08
CA LYS A 6 -19.35 2.06 14.65
C LYS A 6 -17.89 2.40 14.96
N GLU A 7 -17.40 2.00 16.13
CA GLU A 7 -16.00 2.16 16.52
C GLU A 7 -15.04 1.35 15.62
N GLY A 8 -15.39 0.10 15.28
CA GLY A 8 -14.62 -0.72 14.34
C GLY A 8 -14.54 -0.11 12.94
N ARG A 9 -15.66 0.42 12.42
CA ARG A 9 -15.68 1.17 11.14
C ARG A 9 -14.82 2.42 11.20
N TYR A 10 -14.89 3.18 12.29
CA TYR A 10 -14.06 4.36 12.50
C TYR A 10 -12.56 4.04 12.49
N ARG A 11 -12.14 3.00 13.21
CA ARG A 11 -10.75 2.51 13.20
C ARG A 11 -10.31 2.05 11.81
N LEU A 12 -11.19 1.40 11.06
CA LEU A 12 -10.91 0.96 9.70
C LEU A 12 -10.69 2.15 8.76
N GLU A 13 -11.57 3.16 8.80
CA GLU A 13 -11.46 4.34 7.95
C GLU A 13 -10.19 5.15 8.25
N ILE A 14 -9.79 5.27 9.52
CA ILE A 14 -8.49 5.86 9.89
C ILE A 14 -7.33 5.04 9.30
N ARG A 15 -7.36 3.71 9.45
CA ARG A 15 -6.29 2.84 8.95
C ARG A 15 -6.16 2.92 7.43
N LYS A 16 -7.29 2.99 6.70
CA LYS A 16 -7.30 3.20 5.24
C LYS A 16 -6.67 4.54 4.87
N LYS A 17 -7.11 5.65 5.47
CA LYS A 17 -6.53 6.98 5.22
C LYS A 17 -5.03 7.03 5.48
N PHE A 18 -4.59 6.45 6.60
CA PHE A 18 -3.18 6.42 6.97
C PHE A 18 -2.34 5.52 6.03
N PHE A 19 -2.92 4.40 5.57
CA PHE A 19 -2.28 3.54 4.58
C PHE A 19 -2.09 4.27 3.24
N THR A 20 -3.13 4.94 2.74
CA THR A 20 -3.03 5.75 1.51
C THR A 20 -1.98 6.84 1.64
N MET A 21 -1.96 7.60 2.74
CA MET A 21 -0.93 8.64 2.96
C MET A 21 0.49 8.06 2.97
N ARG A 22 0.70 6.90 3.61
CA ARG A 22 2.00 6.23 3.61
C ARG A 22 2.39 5.78 2.21
N VAL A 23 1.49 5.14 1.46
CA VAL A 23 1.79 4.68 0.10
C VAL A 23 2.12 5.86 -0.81
N VAL A 24 1.33 6.94 -0.80
CA VAL A 24 1.57 8.15 -1.60
C VAL A 24 2.93 8.77 -1.28
N LYS A 25 3.30 8.85 0.01
CA LYS A 25 4.61 9.39 0.42
C LYS A 25 5.80 8.58 -0.12
N HIS A 26 5.63 7.26 -0.26
CA HIS A 26 6.70 6.37 -0.72
C HIS A 26 6.63 6.11 -2.22
N TRP A 27 5.58 6.57 -2.91
CA TRP A 27 5.37 6.35 -4.33
C TRP A 27 6.55 6.82 -5.18
N ASN A 28 7.11 7.99 -4.89
CA ASN A 28 8.30 8.52 -5.58
C ASN A 28 9.60 7.75 -5.28
N ARG A 29 9.59 6.86 -4.28
CA ARG A 29 10.73 6.00 -3.93
C ARG A 29 10.60 4.61 -4.56
N LEU A 30 9.47 4.31 -5.19
CA LEU A 30 9.29 3.06 -5.93
C LEU A 30 9.94 3.18 -7.31
N PRO A 31 10.58 2.11 -7.81
CA PRO A 31 11.11 2.09 -9.16
C PRO A 31 9.98 2.26 -10.18
N ARG A 32 10.27 3.00 -11.25
CA ARG A 32 9.30 3.27 -12.32
C ARG A 32 8.79 1.98 -12.95
N GLU A 33 9.66 0.99 -13.10
CA GLU A 33 9.36 -0.33 -13.66
C GLU A 33 8.34 -1.08 -12.80
N ALA A 34 8.42 -0.93 -11.47
CA ALA A 34 7.45 -1.51 -10.55
C ALA A 34 6.11 -0.78 -10.67
N VAL A 35 6.11 0.56 -10.73
CA VAL A 35 4.91 1.39 -10.83
C VAL A 35 4.13 1.20 -12.14
N GLU A 36 4.82 0.98 -13.25
CA GLU A 36 4.22 0.78 -14.59
C GLU A 36 3.73 -0.65 -14.86
N ALA A 37 3.58 -1.47 -13.82
CA ALA A 37 3.12 -2.84 -13.99
C ALA A 37 1.63 -2.89 -14.43
N PRO A 38 1.28 -3.72 -15.43
CA PRO A 38 -0.08 -3.81 -15.97
C PRO A 38 -1.06 -4.54 -15.04
N SER A 39 -0.57 -5.25 -14.02
CA SER A 39 -1.37 -5.99 -13.05
C SER A 39 -0.74 -5.93 -11.66
N LEU A 40 -1.54 -6.21 -10.64
CA LEU A 40 -1.08 -6.22 -9.25
C LEU A 40 -0.05 -7.34 -8.99
N GLU A 41 -0.19 -8.50 -9.64
CA GLU A 41 0.79 -9.58 -9.55
C GLU A 41 2.12 -9.17 -10.18
N ALA A 42 2.08 -8.55 -11.36
CA ALA A 42 3.27 -8.02 -12.00
C ALA A 42 3.92 -6.92 -11.15
N PHE A 43 3.12 -6.07 -10.49
CA PHE A 43 3.61 -5.05 -9.56
C PHE A 43 4.35 -5.69 -8.38
N LYS A 44 3.79 -6.73 -7.75
CA LYS A 44 4.42 -7.44 -6.62
C LYS A 44 5.75 -8.08 -7.02
N VAL A 45 5.78 -8.81 -8.13
CA VAL A 45 7.01 -9.48 -8.63
C VAL A 45 8.11 -8.47 -8.91
N ARG A 46 7.78 -7.34 -9.56
CA ARG A 46 8.75 -6.27 -9.86
C ARG A 46 9.20 -5.52 -8.62
N LEU A 47 8.29 -5.29 -7.67
CA LEU A 47 8.61 -4.67 -6.38
C LEU A 47 9.55 -5.56 -5.55
N ASP A 48 9.28 -6.86 -5.47
CA ASP A 48 10.12 -7.82 -4.76
C ASP A 48 11.51 -7.94 -5.39
N GLY A 49 11.60 -7.95 -6.73
CA GLY A 49 12.87 -7.89 -7.43
C GLY A 49 13.64 -6.59 -7.16
N ALA A 50 12.95 -5.45 -7.17
CA ALA A 50 13.59 -4.15 -6.93
C ALA A 50 14.02 -3.93 -5.47
N LEU A 51 13.24 -4.41 -4.50
CA LEU A 51 13.58 -4.33 -3.08
C LEU A 51 14.58 -5.42 -2.66
N GLY A 52 14.56 -6.59 -3.30
CA GLY A 52 15.50 -7.69 -3.07
C GLY A 52 16.91 -7.42 -3.62
N ASN A 53 17.05 -6.51 -4.58
CA ASN A 53 18.35 -6.03 -5.07
C ASN A 53 19.01 -4.99 -4.16
N LEU A 54 18.38 -4.62 -3.04
CA LEU A 54 18.94 -3.75 -2.00
C LEU A 54 19.70 -4.59 -0.94
N ILE A 55 20.73 -5.33 -1.38
CA ILE A 55 21.79 -5.90 -0.53
C ILE A 55 23.07 -5.11 -0.77
#